data_AF-A0A420YGT3-F1
#
_entry.id   AF-A0A420YGT3-F1
#
_cell.length_a   1.000
_cell.length_b   1.000
_cell.length_c   1.000
_cell.angle_alpha   90.00
_cell.angle_beta   90.00
_cell.angle_gamma   90.00
#
_symmetry.space_group_name_H-M   'P 1'
#
loop_
_entity.id
_entity.type
_entity.pdbx_description
1 polymer ?
#
loop_
_entity_poly.entity_id
_entity_poly.type
_entity_poly.pdbx_seq_one_letter_code
_entity_poly.pdbx_strand_id
1 'polypeptide(L)'
;MRVSQVLSSTLLVLTHIKGAVALPAADVTTADDNASSVSSLDATTASTRKCKTPLVRKEWRTLSKSDRLSFIAALKCLQAKPAKTGKTYAGAKSRYDDYQALHIQQTDFIHFDGVFLPWHRYLLYLFEQDLRSTCGYTGTIPYWNWSLDAVSEAAVLKSPVFDPTYGFGGNGPYIADVSSFPDDWKTIVPIPGRLGGGCITDGPFASRQIPMGPANHTDYTPHCLRRDISPYLITMTANATCLDWALNSASHFQLDRNIEGLGLAVEDMRVHAGGHIGVGGQIGEMANMYSSPGDPLFWLHHSMIDHVWDQWQRKNFAVRSKDIGGPDTMWAYPYNYFGDIPYKNITLETALNYPLMANPIKVSDMMDTQGGLLCYTYA
;
A
#
# COMPACT_ATOMS: atom_id res chain seq x y z
N MET A 1 25.12 -12.04 -33.99
CA MET A 1 23.95 -11.32 -34.54
C MET A 1 22.73 -12.23 -34.44
N ARG A 2 21.86 -12.03 -33.45
CA ARG A 2 20.47 -12.53 -33.41
C ARG A 2 19.78 -11.86 -32.22
N VAL A 3 19.26 -10.65 -32.47
CA VAL A 3 18.29 -9.97 -31.61
C VAL A 3 17.00 -9.98 -32.40
N SER A 4 16.13 -10.95 -32.15
CA SER A 4 14.75 -11.01 -32.69
C SER A 4 14.01 -12.16 -32.02
N GLN A 5 13.63 -12.01 -30.74
CA GLN A 5 12.63 -12.92 -30.13
C GLN A 5 11.93 -12.41 -28.86
N VAL A 6 11.95 -11.10 -28.57
CA VAL A 6 11.32 -10.53 -27.35
C VAL A 6 9.96 -9.86 -27.62
N LEU A 7 9.48 -9.79 -28.86
CA LEU A 7 8.29 -9.01 -29.22
C LEU A 7 6.94 -9.79 -29.21
N SER A 8 6.91 -11.06 -28.80
CA SER A 8 5.68 -11.88 -28.91
C SER A 8 4.88 -12.04 -27.61
N SER A 9 5.40 -11.63 -26.45
CA SER A 9 4.72 -11.80 -25.16
C SER A 9 4.01 -10.55 -24.66
N THR A 10 4.25 -9.39 -25.26
CA THR A 10 3.61 -8.11 -24.87
C THR A 10 2.14 -8.00 -25.30
N LEU A 11 1.67 -8.88 -26.20
CA LEU A 11 0.32 -8.81 -26.76
C LEU A 11 -0.75 -9.50 -25.89
N LEU A 12 -0.38 -10.28 -24.88
CA LEU A 12 -1.34 -11.00 -24.03
C LEU A 12 -2.03 -10.12 -22.97
N VAL A 13 -1.50 -8.91 -22.71
CA VAL A 13 -2.10 -7.95 -21.76
C VAL A 13 -3.37 -7.30 -22.33
N LEU A 14 -3.53 -7.28 -23.67
CA LEU A 14 -4.69 -6.67 -24.33
C LEU A 14 -5.98 -7.50 -24.25
N THR A 15 -5.92 -8.77 -23.85
CA THR A 15 -7.11 -9.64 -23.80
C THR A 15 -7.94 -9.54 -22.51
N HIS A 16 -7.51 -8.78 -21.50
CA HIS A 16 -8.28 -8.59 -20.25
C HIS A 16 -8.77 -7.15 -20.00
N ILE A 17 -8.51 -6.20 -20.91
CA ILE A 17 -9.08 -4.83 -20.86
C ILE A 17 -10.40 -4.74 -21.66
N LYS A 18 -11.26 -5.75 -21.56
CA LYS A 18 -12.63 -5.70 -22.09
C LYS A 18 -13.61 -6.07 -21.00
N GLY A 19 -14.00 -5.06 -20.22
CA GLY A 19 -15.07 -5.21 -19.25
C GLY A 19 -15.10 -4.13 -18.18
N ALA A 20 -15.01 -2.85 -18.54
CA ALA A 20 -15.56 -1.82 -17.67
C ALA A 20 -17.08 -2.02 -17.65
N VAL A 21 -17.58 -2.80 -16.70
CA VAL A 21 -19.01 -2.86 -16.40
C VAL A 21 -19.34 -1.52 -15.76
N ALA A 22 -19.91 -0.61 -16.55
CA ALA A 22 -20.58 0.56 -16.02
C ALA A 22 -21.66 0.08 -15.03
N LEU A 23 -21.57 0.48 -13.77
CA LEU A 23 -22.66 0.30 -12.84
C LEU A 23 -23.87 1.11 -13.34
N PRO A 24 -25.09 0.54 -13.39
CA PRO A 24 -26.26 1.31 -13.73
C PRO A 24 -26.54 2.31 -12.60
N ALA A 25 -26.83 3.55 -12.96
CA ALA A 25 -27.35 4.55 -12.03
C ALA A 25 -28.64 4.01 -11.41
N ALA A 26 -28.61 3.68 -10.12
CA ALA A 26 -29.80 3.30 -9.39
C ALA A 26 -30.56 4.58 -9.01
N ASP A 27 -31.76 4.72 -9.57
CA ASP A 27 -32.76 5.69 -9.15
C ASP A 27 -33.05 5.54 -7.65
N VAL A 28 -32.77 6.58 -6.88
CA VAL A 28 -33.10 6.66 -5.46
C VAL A 28 -34.58 7.04 -5.35
N THR A 29 -35.42 6.05 -5.11
CA THR A 29 -36.77 6.29 -4.57
C THR A 29 -36.70 6.31 -3.04
N THR A 30 -37.30 7.35 -2.48
CA THR A 30 -37.42 7.65 -1.05
C THR A 30 -38.28 6.62 -0.32
N ALA A 31 -37.83 6.07 0.81
CA ALA A 31 -38.62 5.94 2.04
C ALA A 31 -37.83 5.33 3.23
N ASP A 32 -38.03 5.99 4.37
CA ASP A 32 -38.09 5.52 5.77
C ASP A 32 -36.81 5.26 6.59
N ASP A 33 -36.43 6.36 7.25
CA ASP A 33 -35.92 6.54 8.61
C ASP A 33 -36.02 5.33 9.57
N ASN A 34 -34.87 4.74 9.92
CA ASN A 34 -34.47 4.58 11.33
C ASN A 34 -32.99 4.15 11.43
N ALA A 35 -32.07 5.11 11.41
CA ALA A 35 -30.66 4.87 11.72
C ALA A 35 -30.28 5.60 13.02
N SER A 36 -30.08 4.81 14.06
CA SER A 36 -29.55 5.23 15.35
C SER A 36 -28.19 5.92 15.19
N SER A 37 -28.15 7.17 15.65
CA SER A 37 -27.03 8.09 15.86
C SER A 37 -25.60 7.50 15.77
N VAL A 38 -24.95 7.69 14.63
CA VAL A 38 -23.49 7.77 14.54
C VAL A 38 -23.15 9.26 14.53
N SER A 39 -22.37 9.73 15.50
CA SER A 39 -22.00 11.13 15.62
C SER A 39 -21.19 11.58 14.41
N SER A 40 -21.82 12.33 13.51
CA SER A 40 -21.18 13.04 12.42
C SER A 40 -20.30 14.15 12.98
N LEU A 41 -18.98 14.02 12.83
CA LEU A 41 -18.11 15.18 12.93
C LEU A 41 -18.23 15.94 11.60
N ASP A 42 -18.86 17.11 11.65
CA ASP A 42 -19.04 18.03 10.53
C ASP A 42 -17.71 18.34 9.84
N ALA A 43 -17.61 17.94 8.57
CA ALA A 43 -16.46 18.16 7.70
C ALA A 43 -16.22 19.65 7.35
N THR A 44 -17.12 20.56 7.73
CA THR A 44 -17.09 21.98 7.34
C THR A 44 -16.21 22.87 8.24
N THR A 45 -15.61 22.34 9.31
CA THR A 45 -14.76 23.12 10.24
C THR A 45 -13.32 22.60 10.39
N ALA A 46 -12.92 21.57 9.65
CA ALA A 46 -11.62 20.91 9.85
C ALA A 46 -10.41 21.73 9.38
N SER A 47 -10.55 22.55 8.33
CA SER A 47 -9.42 23.20 7.64
C SER A 47 -8.52 24.13 8.48
N THR A 48 -8.86 24.48 9.73
CA THR A 48 -8.11 25.46 10.54
C THR A 48 -7.63 24.95 11.90
N ARG A 49 -7.92 23.69 12.30
CA ARG A 49 -7.42 23.17 13.58
C ARG A 49 -5.95 22.79 13.48
N LYS A 50 -5.11 23.50 14.23
CA LYS A 50 -3.71 23.11 14.46
C LYS A 50 -3.66 21.91 15.40
N CYS A 51 -2.96 20.85 14.99
CA CYS A 51 -2.68 19.70 15.84
C CYS A 51 -1.88 20.15 17.07
N LYS A 52 -2.42 19.96 18.28
CA LYS A 52 -1.77 20.38 19.53
C LYS A 52 -0.83 19.32 20.10
N THR A 53 -1.16 18.05 19.88
CA THR A 53 -0.45 16.91 20.48
C THR A 53 -0.36 15.81 19.42
N PRO A 54 0.55 15.93 18.45
CA PRO A 54 0.68 14.94 17.39
C PRO A 54 1.08 13.59 17.97
N LEU A 55 0.38 12.55 17.52
CA LEU A 55 0.85 11.18 17.70
C LEU A 55 2.18 10.98 16.95
N VAL A 56 3.09 10.18 17.48
CA VAL A 56 4.41 9.97 16.86
C VAL A 56 4.46 8.59 16.24
N ARG A 57 4.53 8.50 14.92
CA ARG A 57 4.86 7.26 14.18
C ARG A 57 6.36 7.04 14.24
N LYS A 58 6.77 5.83 14.63
CA LYS A 58 8.17 5.52 14.95
C LYS A 58 8.71 4.41 14.08
N GLU A 59 10.01 4.46 13.82
CA GLU A 59 10.71 3.41 13.10
C GLU A 59 10.67 2.09 13.90
N TRP A 60 10.37 0.96 13.25
CA TRP A 60 10.17 -0.34 13.89
C TRP A 60 11.24 -0.73 14.92
N ARG A 61 12.52 -0.45 14.64
CA ARG A 61 13.65 -0.79 15.51
C ARG A 61 13.64 -0.02 16.82
N THR A 62 13.09 1.19 16.82
CA THR A 62 13.02 2.07 17.99
C THR A 62 11.91 1.73 18.97
N LEU A 63 10.92 0.94 18.54
CA LEU A 63 9.85 0.46 19.44
C LEU A 63 10.42 -0.52 20.47
N SER A 64 9.89 -0.43 21.68
CA SER A 64 10.11 -1.46 22.69
C SER A 64 9.52 -2.80 22.24
N LYS A 65 10.04 -3.91 22.76
CA LYS A 65 9.49 -5.25 22.48
C LYS A 65 8.00 -5.34 22.82
N SER A 66 7.55 -4.71 23.92
CA SER A 66 6.14 -4.64 24.30
C SER A 66 5.30 -3.84 23.30
N ASP A 67 5.82 -2.74 22.77
CA ASP A 67 5.09 -1.94 21.77
C ASP A 67 4.95 -2.68 20.44
N ARG A 68 6.00 -3.41 20.02
CA ARG A 68 5.94 -4.28 18.83
C ARG A 68 4.87 -5.36 18.98
N LEU A 69 4.86 -6.05 20.13
CA LEU A 69 3.85 -7.06 20.44
C LEU A 69 2.43 -6.45 20.53
N SER A 70 2.30 -5.25 21.07
CA SER A 70 1.02 -4.52 21.14
C SER A 70 0.47 -4.21 19.75
N PHE A 71 1.32 -3.76 18.82
CA PHE A 71 0.93 -3.53 17.43
C PHE A 71 0.52 -4.83 16.72
N ILE A 72 1.32 -5.89 16.85
CA ILE A 72 1.01 -7.22 16.30
C ILE A 72 -0.33 -7.75 16.84
N ALA A 73 -0.59 -7.58 18.14
CA ALA A 73 -1.84 -7.98 18.78
C ALA A 73 -3.04 -7.19 18.23
N ALA A 74 -2.88 -5.88 17.96
CA ALA A 74 -3.93 -5.06 17.36
C ALA A 74 -4.28 -5.51 15.93
N LEU A 75 -3.28 -5.85 15.11
CA LEU A 75 -3.50 -6.42 13.77
C LEU A 75 -4.29 -7.73 13.84
N LYS A 76 -3.87 -8.65 14.72
CA LYS A 76 -4.57 -9.92 14.94
C LYS A 76 -6.00 -9.72 15.46
N CYS A 77 -6.22 -8.70 16.28
CA CYS A 77 -7.55 -8.34 16.73
C CYS A 77 -8.44 -7.94 15.54
N LEU A 78 -7.99 -7.06 14.63
CA LEU A 78 -8.79 -6.71 13.44
C LEU A 78 -9.05 -7.92 12.54
N GLN A 79 -8.09 -8.84 12.43
CA GLN A 79 -8.25 -10.11 11.70
C GLN A 79 -9.27 -11.05 12.35
N ALA A 80 -9.61 -10.85 13.62
CA ALA A 80 -10.63 -11.63 14.33
C ALA A 80 -12.00 -10.94 14.39
N LYS A 81 -12.10 -9.64 14.08
CA LYS A 81 -13.37 -8.91 14.05
C LYS A 81 -14.10 -9.19 12.74
N PRO A 82 -15.44 -9.33 12.74
CA PRO A 82 -16.19 -9.65 11.52
C PRO A 82 -16.11 -8.52 10.49
N ALA A 83 -15.99 -8.89 9.21
CA ALA A 83 -16.03 -7.95 8.10
C ALA A 83 -17.34 -7.14 8.08
N LYS A 84 -17.27 -5.87 7.66
CA LYS A 84 -18.46 -5.06 7.35
C LYS A 84 -18.86 -5.16 5.88
N THR A 85 -17.93 -5.50 4.99
CA THR A 85 -18.15 -5.59 3.54
C THR A 85 -18.36 -7.02 3.05
N GLY A 86 -18.42 -8.02 3.94
CA GLY A 86 -18.52 -9.44 3.59
C GLY A 86 -19.79 -9.86 2.83
N LYS A 87 -20.83 -8.99 2.77
CA LYS A 87 -22.00 -9.18 1.90
C LYS A 87 -21.74 -8.79 0.45
N THR A 88 -20.81 -7.86 0.23
CA THR A 88 -20.42 -7.37 -1.10
C THR A 88 -19.24 -8.16 -1.64
N TYR A 89 -18.25 -8.43 -0.78
CA TYR A 89 -17.02 -9.13 -1.14
C TYR A 89 -16.97 -10.46 -0.40
N ALA A 90 -17.19 -11.56 -1.10
CA ALA A 90 -17.30 -12.89 -0.48
C ALA A 90 -16.02 -13.29 0.27
N GLY A 91 -14.86 -12.82 -0.17
CA GLY A 91 -13.57 -13.03 0.47
C GLY A 91 -13.36 -12.20 1.74
N ALA A 92 -14.12 -11.14 1.99
CA ALA A 92 -13.94 -10.32 3.20
C ALA A 92 -14.52 -11.06 4.41
N LYS A 93 -13.64 -11.68 5.21
CA LYS A 93 -14.03 -12.45 6.41
C LYS A 93 -13.84 -11.67 7.71
N SER A 94 -12.88 -10.76 7.74
CA SER A 94 -12.57 -9.92 8.89
C SER A 94 -12.56 -8.42 8.58
N ARG A 95 -12.55 -7.59 9.63
CA ARG A 95 -12.36 -6.14 9.51
C ARG A 95 -11.05 -5.78 8.83
N TYR A 96 -10.02 -6.59 9.03
CA TYR A 96 -8.75 -6.44 8.31
C TYR A 96 -8.95 -6.63 6.81
N ASP A 97 -9.71 -7.65 6.41
CA ASP A 97 -9.91 -8.00 5.01
C ASP A 97 -10.81 -6.99 4.27
N ASP A 98 -11.60 -6.17 4.98
CA ASP A 98 -12.31 -5.04 4.38
C ASP A 98 -11.34 -4.01 3.77
N TYR A 99 -10.14 -3.83 4.35
CA TYR A 99 -9.11 -2.96 3.79
C TYR A 99 -8.41 -3.59 2.58
N GLN A 100 -8.19 -4.91 2.60
CA GLN A 100 -7.67 -5.63 1.45
C GLN A 100 -8.65 -5.55 0.27
N ALA A 101 -9.94 -5.76 0.52
CA ALA A 101 -10.97 -5.64 -0.51
C ALA A 101 -11.08 -4.22 -1.07
N LEU A 102 -11.05 -3.20 -0.20
CA LEU A 102 -11.02 -1.79 -0.62
C LEU A 102 -9.85 -1.52 -1.57
N HIS A 103 -8.64 -1.95 -1.19
CA HIS A 103 -7.45 -1.73 -2.01
C HIS A 103 -7.55 -2.44 -3.36
N ILE A 104 -7.91 -3.72 -3.36
CA ILE A 104 -8.16 -4.50 -4.58
C ILE A 104 -9.13 -3.77 -5.54
N GLN A 105 -10.22 -3.23 -5.01
CA GLN A 105 -11.25 -2.55 -5.82
C GLN A 105 -10.86 -1.14 -6.26
N GLN A 106 -9.82 -0.55 -5.68
CA GLN A 106 -9.39 0.81 -5.98
C GLN A 106 -8.03 0.88 -6.68
N THR A 107 -7.28 -0.24 -6.78
CA THR A 107 -5.93 -0.28 -7.35
C THR A 107 -5.77 0.48 -8.66
N ASP A 108 -6.73 0.40 -9.58
CA ASP A 108 -6.68 1.06 -10.90
C ASP A 108 -6.92 2.59 -10.85
N PHE A 109 -7.21 3.13 -9.67
CA PHE A 109 -7.54 4.54 -9.42
C PHE A 109 -6.68 5.19 -8.33
N ILE A 110 -5.65 4.48 -7.84
CA ILE A 110 -4.83 4.91 -6.70
C ILE A 110 -3.32 4.64 -6.90
N HIS A 111 -2.88 4.23 -8.09
CA HIS A 111 -1.50 3.89 -8.40
C HIS A 111 -1.12 4.43 -9.77
N PHE A 112 0.14 4.81 -9.95
CA PHE A 112 0.64 5.41 -11.19
C PHE A 112 -0.26 6.57 -11.65
N ASP A 113 -0.67 7.37 -10.68
CA ASP A 113 -1.57 8.51 -10.79
C ASP A 113 -1.22 9.56 -9.72
N GLY A 114 -1.81 10.75 -9.79
CA GLY A 114 -1.51 11.82 -8.86
C GLY A 114 -2.07 11.62 -7.44
N VAL A 115 -3.07 10.75 -7.24
CA VAL A 115 -3.71 10.57 -5.93
C VAL A 115 -3.05 9.50 -5.07
N PHE A 116 -2.10 8.73 -5.61
CA PHE A 116 -1.37 7.67 -4.91
C PHE A 116 -0.95 8.05 -3.47
N LEU A 117 -0.13 9.09 -3.31
CA LEU A 117 0.35 9.53 -2.00
C LEU A 117 -0.76 9.97 -1.03
N PRO A 118 -1.65 10.92 -1.37
CA PRO A 118 -2.74 11.32 -0.47
C PRO A 118 -3.73 10.19 -0.18
N TRP A 119 -4.00 9.30 -1.14
CA TRP A 119 -4.94 8.20 -0.95
C TRP A 119 -4.42 7.19 0.07
N HIS A 120 -3.14 6.80 -0.05
CA HIS A 120 -2.50 5.87 0.89
C HIS A 120 -2.29 6.48 2.28
N ARG A 121 -2.02 7.80 2.37
CA ARG A 121 -1.98 8.52 3.65
C ARG A 121 -3.30 8.41 4.41
N TYR A 122 -4.43 8.59 3.75
CA TYR A 122 -5.72 8.45 4.41
C TYR A 122 -6.08 6.99 4.69
N LEU A 123 -5.70 6.04 3.83
CA LEU A 123 -5.85 4.62 4.11
C LEU A 123 -5.15 4.24 5.43
N LEU A 124 -3.92 4.69 5.64
CA LEU A 124 -3.17 4.50 6.91
C LEU A 124 -3.91 5.14 8.09
N TYR A 125 -4.43 6.35 7.92
CA TYR A 125 -5.22 7.02 8.96
C TYR A 125 -6.46 6.20 9.32
N LEU A 126 -7.25 5.76 8.35
CA LEU A 126 -8.45 4.95 8.57
C LEU A 126 -8.11 3.63 9.27
N PHE A 127 -7.03 2.96 8.84
CA PHE A 127 -6.57 1.72 9.46
C PHE A 127 -6.11 1.94 10.91
N GLU A 128 -5.33 2.99 11.17
CA GLU A 128 -4.89 3.36 12.52
C GLU A 128 -6.08 3.69 13.42
N GLN A 129 -7.09 4.42 12.94
CA GLN A 129 -8.30 4.68 13.71
C GLN A 129 -9.07 3.40 14.03
N ASP A 130 -9.16 2.42 13.13
CA ASP A 130 -9.85 1.15 13.39
C ASP A 130 -9.06 0.29 14.39
N LEU A 131 -7.72 0.25 14.31
CA LEU A 131 -6.87 -0.38 15.34
C LEU A 131 -7.15 0.21 16.74
N ARG A 132 -7.25 1.55 16.83
CA ARG A 132 -7.46 2.24 18.10
C ARG A 132 -8.88 2.07 18.64
N SER A 133 -9.88 2.31 17.80
CA SER A 133 -11.30 2.31 18.19
C SER A 133 -11.91 0.93 18.34
N THR A 134 -11.53 -0.04 17.48
CA THR A 134 -12.09 -1.39 17.50
C THR A 134 -11.26 -2.35 18.36
N CYS A 135 -9.95 -2.14 18.43
CA CYS A 135 -9.01 -3.05 19.11
C CYS A 135 -8.29 -2.44 20.32
N GLY A 136 -8.61 -1.20 20.69
CA GLY A 136 -8.04 -0.55 21.88
C GLY A 136 -6.55 -0.28 21.77
N TYR A 137 -5.99 -0.28 20.55
CA TYR A 137 -4.58 0.04 20.35
C TYR A 137 -4.30 1.48 20.78
N THR A 138 -3.24 1.71 21.55
CA THR A 138 -2.89 3.05 22.05
C THR A 138 -1.68 3.65 21.35
N GLY A 139 -0.88 2.82 20.67
CA GLY A 139 0.25 3.24 19.87
C GLY A 139 -0.13 3.77 18.50
N THR A 140 0.86 3.90 17.63
CA THR A 140 0.74 4.39 16.25
C THR A 140 1.22 3.34 15.26
N ILE A 141 0.81 3.44 14.00
CA ILE A 141 1.39 2.60 12.95
C ILE A 141 2.91 2.89 12.87
N PRO A 142 3.77 1.89 13.09
CA PRO A 142 5.21 2.06 12.92
C PRO A 142 5.57 2.01 11.44
N TYR A 143 6.75 2.52 11.09
CA TYR A 143 7.25 2.46 9.72
C TYR A 143 8.48 1.55 9.60
N TRP A 144 8.63 0.91 8.44
CA TRP A 144 9.80 0.11 8.10
C TRP A 144 10.76 0.95 7.25
N ASN A 145 11.85 1.42 7.85
CA ASN A 145 12.88 2.13 7.08
C ASN A 145 13.79 1.14 6.36
N TRP A 146 13.47 0.85 5.09
CA TRP A 146 14.22 -0.06 4.22
C TRP A 146 15.68 0.32 4.08
N SER A 147 15.98 1.62 4.01
CA SER A 147 17.34 2.11 3.73
C SER A 147 18.37 1.67 4.77
N LEU A 148 17.93 1.41 5.99
CA LEU A 148 18.76 0.91 7.08
C LEU A 148 19.05 -0.59 6.97
N ASP A 149 18.21 -1.35 6.27
CA ASP A 149 18.41 -2.79 6.02
C ASP A 149 19.05 -3.04 4.65
N ALA A 150 18.80 -2.17 3.66
CA ALA A 150 19.28 -2.24 2.28
C ALA A 150 20.78 -1.92 2.11
N VAL A 151 21.58 -2.04 3.18
CA VAL A 151 23.04 -1.83 3.16
C VAL A 151 23.81 -3.07 2.66
N SER A 152 23.19 -4.25 2.73
CA SER A 152 23.68 -5.50 2.12
C SER A 152 22.56 -6.53 2.09
N GLU A 153 22.65 -7.55 1.23
CA GLU A 153 21.62 -8.59 1.16
C GLU A 153 21.47 -9.34 2.50
N ALA A 154 22.59 -9.58 3.19
CA ALA A 154 22.58 -10.20 4.51
C ALA A 154 21.91 -9.33 5.59
N ALA A 155 21.98 -8.00 5.47
CA ALA A 155 21.32 -7.08 6.40
C ALA A 155 19.80 -7.07 6.17
N VAL A 156 19.35 -7.14 4.91
CA VAL A 156 17.92 -7.28 4.57
C VAL A 156 17.31 -8.50 5.27
N LEU A 157 17.95 -9.66 5.15
CA LEU A 157 17.48 -10.91 5.77
C LEU A 157 17.51 -10.88 7.32
N LYS A 158 18.31 -9.98 7.91
CA LYS A 158 18.39 -9.77 9.37
C LYS A 158 17.51 -8.62 9.86
N SER A 159 16.71 -8.02 8.97
CA SER A 159 15.85 -6.92 9.37
C SER A 159 14.92 -7.35 10.51
N PRO A 160 14.76 -6.54 11.56
CA PRO A 160 13.91 -6.87 12.69
C PRO A 160 12.41 -6.87 12.35
N VAL A 161 12.00 -6.39 11.16
CA VAL A 161 10.63 -6.63 10.69
C VAL A 161 10.40 -8.12 10.38
N PHE A 162 11.45 -8.89 10.10
CA PHE A 162 11.37 -10.34 9.85
C PHE A 162 11.61 -11.20 11.11
N ASP A 163 11.73 -10.59 12.29
CA ASP A 163 11.90 -11.34 13.54
C ASP A 163 10.68 -12.27 13.79
N PRO A 164 10.89 -13.53 14.21
CA PRO A 164 9.80 -14.51 14.36
C PRO A 164 8.94 -14.29 15.62
N THR A 165 9.34 -13.42 16.55
CA THR A 165 8.58 -13.15 17.79
C THR A 165 8.11 -11.70 17.84
N TYR A 166 9.03 -10.77 17.62
CA TYR A 166 8.84 -9.32 17.71
C TYR A 166 8.82 -8.67 16.32
N GLY A 167 8.53 -9.44 15.28
CA GLY A 167 8.42 -9.05 13.88
C GLY A 167 7.23 -9.74 13.22
N PHE A 168 7.29 -9.86 11.90
CA PHE A 168 6.21 -10.34 11.04
C PHE A 168 6.49 -11.73 10.45
N GLY A 169 7.48 -12.45 11.00
CA GLY A 169 8.00 -13.69 10.41
C GLY A 169 8.92 -13.44 9.22
N GLY A 170 9.69 -14.45 8.86
CA GLY A 170 10.68 -14.41 7.80
C GLY A 170 10.11 -14.79 6.44
N ASN A 171 10.92 -15.57 5.70
CA ASN A 171 10.65 -15.97 4.32
C ASN A 171 9.84 -17.27 4.24
N GLY A 172 9.26 -17.55 3.08
CA GLY A 172 8.78 -18.89 2.73
C GLY A 172 9.91 -19.80 2.25
N PRO A 173 9.73 -21.13 2.25
CA PRO A 173 10.65 -22.06 1.60
C PRO A 173 10.87 -21.72 0.12
N TYR A 174 12.10 -21.93 -0.38
CA TYR A 174 12.45 -21.60 -1.76
C TYR A 174 11.69 -22.45 -2.78
N ILE A 175 11.10 -21.81 -3.80
CA ILE A 175 10.46 -22.45 -4.95
C ILE A 175 11.21 -22.07 -6.22
N ALA A 176 12.04 -22.97 -6.74
CA ALA A 176 12.88 -22.69 -7.91
C ALA A 176 12.08 -22.49 -9.21
N ASP A 177 11.04 -23.29 -9.42
CA ASP A 177 10.17 -23.22 -10.59
C ASP A 177 8.77 -22.74 -10.19
N VAL A 178 8.42 -21.54 -10.64
CA VAL A 178 7.11 -20.93 -10.41
C VAL A 178 6.20 -21.01 -11.64
N SER A 179 6.62 -21.70 -12.71
CA SER A 179 5.87 -21.76 -13.98
C SER A 179 4.47 -22.35 -13.83
N SER A 180 4.29 -23.25 -12.85
CA SER A 180 3.01 -23.88 -12.51
C SER A 180 2.03 -22.96 -11.78
N PHE A 181 2.47 -21.81 -11.27
CA PHE A 181 1.58 -20.85 -10.64
C PHE A 181 0.75 -20.10 -11.70
N PRO A 182 -0.54 -19.82 -11.43
CA PRO A 182 -1.37 -19.00 -12.31
C PRO A 182 -0.75 -17.61 -12.52
N ASP A 183 -1.04 -16.97 -13.66
CA ASP A 183 -0.45 -15.67 -14.00
C ASP A 183 -0.80 -14.58 -12.98
N ASP A 184 -1.99 -14.63 -12.38
CA ASP A 184 -2.42 -13.70 -11.32
C ASP A 184 -1.55 -13.72 -10.05
N TRP A 185 -0.77 -14.79 -9.84
CA TRP A 185 0.20 -14.87 -8.75
C TRP A 185 1.52 -14.21 -9.10
N LYS A 186 1.86 -14.12 -10.38
CA LYS A 186 3.20 -13.81 -10.84
C LYS A 186 3.36 -12.32 -11.11
N THR A 187 4.51 -11.76 -10.71
CA THR A 187 4.92 -10.45 -11.22
C THR A 187 5.12 -10.50 -12.73
N ILE A 188 4.87 -9.36 -13.40
CA ILE A 188 4.97 -9.21 -14.86
C ILE A 188 6.39 -9.49 -15.36
N VAL A 189 7.40 -9.15 -14.56
CA VAL A 189 8.81 -9.38 -14.87
C VAL A 189 9.42 -10.42 -13.91
N PRO A 190 10.36 -11.27 -14.38
CA PRO A 190 11.09 -12.19 -13.53
C PRO A 190 11.88 -11.45 -12.44
N ILE A 191 11.74 -11.88 -11.19
CA ILE A 191 12.44 -11.25 -10.06
C ILE A 191 13.78 -11.96 -9.74
N PRO A 192 14.92 -11.27 -9.86
CA PRO A 192 16.24 -11.85 -9.56
C PRO A 192 16.48 -11.95 -8.05
N GLY A 193 17.45 -12.78 -7.65
CA GLY A 193 17.96 -12.85 -6.27
C GLY A 193 16.95 -13.30 -5.21
N ARG A 194 15.83 -13.89 -5.62
CA ARG A 194 14.75 -14.37 -4.77
C ARG A 194 15.16 -15.64 -3.99
N LEU A 195 14.76 -15.72 -2.72
CA LEU A 195 15.19 -16.77 -1.80
C LEU A 195 14.02 -17.56 -1.16
N GLY A 196 12.78 -17.35 -1.59
CA GLY A 196 11.59 -17.97 -1.02
C GLY A 196 10.56 -18.42 -2.07
N GLY A 197 9.28 -18.14 -1.80
CA GLY A 197 8.14 -18.46 -2.67
C GLY A 197 7.06 -19.27 -1.96
N GLY A 198 7.42 -20.04 -0.94
CA GLY A 198 6.48 -20.82 -0.13
C GLY A 198 5.66 -20.00 0.86
N CYS A 199 4.78 -20.68 1.57
CA CYS A 199 4.11 -20.12 2.75
C CYS A 199 5.16 -19.78 3.82
N ILE A 200 5.02 -18.65 4.51
CA ILE A 200 5.89 -18.35 5.65
C ILE A 200 5.71 -19.41 6.75
N THR A 201 6.81 -19.80 7.38
CA THR A 201 6.82 -20.94 8.34
C THR A 201 6.96 -20.52 9.80
N ASP A 202 7.24 -19.24 10.06
CA ASP A 202 7.45 -18.69 11.38
C ASP A 202 6.77 -17.33 11.55
N GLY A 203 6.89 -16.75 12.73
CA GLY A 203 6.29 -15.45 13.01
C GLY A 203 4.85 -15.52 13.51
N PRO A 204 4.32 -14.39 13.98
CA PRO A 204 2.96 -14.30 14.48
C PRO A 204 1.88 -14.60 13.42
N PHE A 205 2.24 -14.58 12.13
CA PHE A 205 1.32 -14.71 11.00
C PHE A 205 1.52 -16.01 10.19
N ALA A 206 2.36 -16.95 10.64
CA ALA A 206 2.61 -18.22 9.93
C ALA A 206 1.33 -19.00 9.59
N SER A 207 0.35 -18.97 10.49
CA SER A 207 -0.93 -19.67 10.31
C SER A 207 -2.02 -18.79 9.67
N ARG A 208 -1.69 -17.57 9.22
CA ARG A 208 -2.66 -16.69 8.57
C ARG A 208 -3.07 -17.27 7.21
N GLN A 209 -4.38 -17.42 7.04
CA GLN A 209 -4.99 -17.60 5.73
C GLN A 209 -5.44 -16.22 5.22
N ILE A 210 -4.95 -15.82 4.07
CA ILE A 210 -5.41 -14.65 3.32
C ILE A 210 -6.66 -15.11 2.56
N PRO A 211 -7.81 -14.46 2.74
CA PRO A 211 -9.08 -15.04 2.30
C PRO A 211 -9.47 -14.68 0.86
N MET A 212 -8.79 -13.72 0.23
CA MET A 212 -9.07 -13.21 -1.11
C MET A 212 -7.77 -12.88 -1.83
N GLY A 213 -7.87 -12.56 -3.12
CA GLY A 213 -6.71 -12.45 -3.99
C GLY A 213 -6.20 -13.82 -4.45
N PRO A 214 -5.04 -13.87 -5.14
CA PRO A 214 -4.24 -12.71 -5.56
C PRO A 214 -4.95 -11.88 -6.64
N ALA A 215 -4.31 -10.81 -7.11
CA ALA A 215 -4.82 -9.90 -8.15
C ALA A 215 -6.15 -9.26 -7.73
N ASN A 216 -7.04 -8.98 -8.71
CA ASN A 216 -8.27 -8.23 -8.48
C ASN A 216 -9.43 -9.08 -7.90
N HIS A 217 -9.16 -10.30 -7.45
CA HIS A 217 -10.17 -11.25 -6.96
C HIS A 217 -10.64 -10.91 -5.55
N THR A 218 -11.95 -10.64 -5.40
CA THR A 218 -12.60 -10.43 -4.09
C THR A 218 -13.45 -11.62 -3.62
N ASP A 219 -13.45 -12.71 -4.39
CA ASP A 219 -14.05 -13.98 -4.01
C ASP A 219 -13.29 -14.66 -2.86
N TYR A 220 -13.93 -15.64 -2.22
CA TYR A 220 -13.28 -16.40 -1.15
C TYR A 220 -12.36 -17.48 -1.71
N THR A 221 -11.07 -17.15 -1.79
CA THR A 221 -9.97 -17.99 -2.31
C THR A 221 -8.87 -18.13 -1.26
N PRO A 222 -9.14 -18.79 -0.12
CA PRO A 222 -8.20 -18.81 1.00
C PRO A 222 -6.87 -19.48 0.62
N HIS A 223 -5.78 -18.80 0.95
CA HIS A 223 -4.42 -19.30 0.76
C HIS A 223 -3.49 -18.82 1.88
N CYS A 224 -2.34 -19.46 2.03
CA CYS A 224 -1.36 -19.04 3.03
C CYS A 224 -0.66 -17.73 2.62
N LEU A 225 -0.19 -16.97 3.62
CA LEU A 225 0.73 -15.86 3.37
C LEU A 225 2.06 -16.40 2.81
N ARG A 226 2.39 -16.00 1.57
CA ARG A 226 3.66 -16.33 0.90
C ARG A 226 4.61 -15.14 0.89
N ARG A 227 5.89 -15.42 1.06
CA ARG A 227 6.98 -14.45 0.80
C ARG A 227 8.06 -15.11 -0.03
N ASP A 228 8.61 -14.34 -0.95
CA ASP A 228 9.71 -14.74 -1.85
C ASP A 228 10.80 -13.66 -1.80
N ILE A 229 11.31 -13.41 -0.60
CA ILE A 229 12.15 -12.25 -0.35
C ILE A 229 13.35 -12.25 -1.30
N SER A 230 13.50 -11.15 -2.06
CA SER A 230 14.66 -10.83 -2.88
C SER A 230 15.48 -9.75 -2.18
N PRO A 231 16.50 -10.13 -1.38
CA PRO A 231 17.36 -9.13 -0.76
C PRO A 231 18.17 -8.36 -1.80
N TYR A 232 18.52 -8.99 -2.94
CA TYR A 232 19.12 -8.32 -4.09
C TYR A 232 18.28 -7.11 -4.52
N LEU A 233 16.98 -7.33 -4.79
CA LEU A 233 16.10 -6.26 -5.25
C LEU A 233 16.02 -5.14 -4.21
N ILE A 234 15.78 -5.47 -2.94
CA ILE A 234 15.68 -4.48 -1.85
C ILE A 234 16.96 -3.63 -1.76
N THR A 235 18.15 -4.23 -1.85
CA THR A 235 19.41 -3.46 -1.80
C THR A 235 19.59 -2.53 -3.00
N MET A 236 19.06 -2.88 -4.17
CA MET A 236 19.14 -2.03 -5.34
C MET A 236 18.14 -0.87 -5.32
N THR A 237 16.91 -1.11 -4.86
CA THR A 237 15.78 -0.19 -5.09
C THR A 237 15.33 0.57 -3.84
N ALA A 238 15.78 0.15 -2.65
CA ALA A 238 15.31 0.70 -1.38
C ALA A 238 16.45 1.14 -0.43
N ASN A 239 17.63 1.43 -0.99
CA ASN A 239 18.78 1.97 -0.27
C ASN A 239 18.70 3.50 -0.05
N ALA A 240 19.68 4.05 0.67
CA ALA A 240 19.75 5.49 0.99
C ALA A 240 19.79 6.38 -0.28
N THR A 241 20.47 5.96 -1.34
CA THR A 241 20.52 6.70 -2.60
C THR A 241 19.13 6.78 -3.26
N CYS A 242 18.36 5.70 -3.23
CA CYS A 242 17.00 5.70 -3.74
C CYS A 242 16.07 6.62 -2.94
N LEU A 243 16.24 6.64 -1.61
CA LEU A 243 15.55 7.58 -0.73
C LEU A 243 15.91 9.03 -1.05
N ASP A 244 17.19 9.32 -1.28
CA ASP A 244 17.66 10.66 -1.66
C ASP A 244 17.06 11.13 -2.98
N TRP A 245 16.88 10.24 -3.97
CA TRP A 245 16.20 10.59 -5.22
C TRP A 245 14.77 11.09 -4.98
N ALA A 246 13.99 10.38 -4.17
CA ALA A 246 12.65 10.81 -3.79
C ALA A 246 12.69 12.15 -3.05
N LEU A 247 13.50 12.26 -2.00
CA LEU A 247 13.58 13.44 -1.14
C LEU A 247 14.11 14.70 -1.83
N ASN A 248 14.83 14.57 -2.95
CA ASN A 248 15.35 15.69 -3.74
C ASN A 248 14.50 16.05 -4.95
N SER A 249 13.31 15.45 -5.09
CA SER A 249 12.35 15.80 -6.13
C SER A 249 11.94 17.28 -6.08
N ALA A 250 11.79 17.92 -7.23
CA ALA A 250 11.49 19.34 -7.34
C ALA A 250 10.00 19.64 -7.12
N SER A 251 9.11 18.71 -7.44
CA SER A 251 7.65 18.83 -7.31
C SER A 251 7.02 17.55 -6.76
N HIS A 252 5.75 17.60 -6.34
CA HIS A 252 4.98 16.41 -5.94
C HIS A 252 4.98 15.37 -7.04
N PHE A 253 4.71 15.80 -8.27
CA PHE A 253 4.69 14.92 -9.43
C PHE A 253 6.01 14.16 -9.65
N GLN A 254 7.16 14.83 -9.45
CA GLN A 254 8.45 14.16 -9.56
C GLN A 254 8.71 13.23 -8.37
N LEU A 255 8.27 13.62 -7.16
CA LEU A 255 8.36 12.80 -5.96
C LEU A 255 7.61 11.48 -6.16
N ASP A 256 6.37 11.57 -6.64
CA ASP A 256 5.48 10.45 -6.90
C ASP A 256 6.15 9.41 -7.82
N ARG A 257 6.69 9.85 -8.96
CA ARG A 257 7.46 8.98 -9.87
C ARG A 257 8.71 8.38 -9.25
N ASN A 258 9.45 9.16 -8.47
CA ASN A 258 10.65 8.70 -7.79
C ASN A 258 10.33 7.74 -6.62
N ILE A 259 9.06 7.64 -6.22
CA ILE A 259 8.56 6.67 -5.26
C ILE A 259 8.03 5.43 -5.97
N GLU A 260 7.11 5.58 -6.91
CA GLU A 260 6.39 4.47 -7.57
C GLU A 260 7.27 3.71 -8.58
N GLY A 261 7.99 4.43 -9.44
CA GLY A 261 8.81 3.82 -10.49
C GLY A 261 8.95 4.71 -11.73
N LEU A 262 10.00 4.44 -12.52
CA LEU A 262 10.20 5.08 -13.83
C LEU A 262 9.82 4.17 -15.00
N GLY A 263 9.44 2.92 -14.73
CA GLY A 263 9.17 1.87 -15.70
C GLY A 263 8.86 0.55 -14.99
N LEU A 264 8.56 -0.48 -15.77
CA LEU A 264 8.18 -1.81 -15.27
C LEU A 264 9.37 -2.76 -15.13
N ALA A 265 10.52 -2.40 -15.69
CA ALA A 265 11.74 -3.17 -15.58
C ALA A 265 12.33 -3.05 -14.17
N VAL A 266 13.12 -4.04 -13.75
CA VAL A 266 13.68 -4.12 -12.39
C VAL A 266 14.57 -2.91 -12.07
N GLU A 267 15.31 -2.40 -13.05
CA GLU A 267 16.18 -1.23 -12.96
C GLU A 267 15.42 0.10 -12.76
N ASP A 268 14.16 0.14 -13.19
CA ASP A 268 13.30 1.33 -13.09
C ASP A 268 12.44 1.34 -11.83
N MET A 269 12.43 0.23 -11.07
CA MET A 269 11.76 0.15 -9.79
C MET A 269 12.39 1.14 -8.79
N ARG A 270 11.54 1.66 -7.92
CA ARG A 270 11.89 2.62 -6.86
C ARG A 270 11.42 2.12 -5.51
N VAL A 271 11.50 2.95 -4.48
CA VAL A 271 11.29 2.54 -3.08
C VAL A 271 9.94 1.86 -2.82
N HIS A 272 8.87 2.24 -3.53
CA HIS A 272 7.55 1.60 -3.42
C HIS A 272 7.58 0.16 -3.96
N ALA A 273 7.85 0.00 -5.26
CA ALA A 273 7.97 -1.32 -5.89
C ALA A 273 9.04 -2.19 -5.20
N GLY A 274 10.15 -1.59 -4.76
CA GLY A 274 11.23 -2.25 -4.06
C GLY A 274 10.83 -2.86 -2.72
N GLY A 275 10.02 -2.16 -1.93
CA GLY A 275 9.52 -2.72 -0.66
C GLY A 275 8.43 -3.76 -0.86
N HIS A 276 7.60 -3.61 -1.89
CA HIS A 276 6.56 -4.58 -2.29
C HIS A 276 7.16 -5.85 -2.90
N ILE A 277 7.71 -5.73 -4.10
CA ILE A 277 8.27 -6.82 -4.89
C ILE A 277 9.54 -7.38 -4.24
N GLY A 278 10.28 -6.59 -3.47
CA GLY A 278 11.43 -7.10 -2.72
C GLY A 278 11.04 -8.10 -1.61
N VAL A 279 9.87 -7.95 -1.00
CA VAL A 279 9.35 -8.90 0.00
C VAL A 279 8.58 -10.04 -0.66
N GLY A 280 7.73 -9.72 -1.63
CA GLY A 280 6.88 -10.68 -2.31
C GLY A 280 7.59 -11.50 -3.40
N GLY A 281 8.73 -11.02 -3.92
CA GLY A 281 9.44 -11.63 -5.03
C GLY A 281 8.53 -11.93 -6.21
N GLN A 282 8.58 -13.17 -6.70
CA GLN A 282 7.86 -13.54 -7.91
C GLN A 282 6.39 -13.89 -7.66
N ILE A 283 6.05 -14.46 -6.50
CA ILE A 283 4.74 -15.10 -6.22
C ILE A 283 4.20 -14.87 -4.80
N GLY A 284 4.80 -13.94 -4.05
CA GLY A 284 4.42 -13.60 -2.69
C GLY A 284 3.44 -12.44 -2.63
N GLU A 285 2.75 -12.32 -1.49
CA GLU A 285 1.59 -11.43 -1.36
C GLU A 285 1.94 -9.95 -1.58
N MET A 286 3.04 -9.48 -0.97
CA MET A 286 3.51 -8.09 -1.14
C MET A 286 3.85 -7.73 -2.59
N ALA A 287 4.10 -8.70 -3.48
CA ALA A 287 4.41 -8.41 -4.88
C ALA A 287 3.15 -8.23 -5.73
N ASN A 288 1.97 -8.59 -5.22
CA ASN A 288 0.72 -8.41 -5.93
C ASN A 288 0.16 -7.00 -5.70
N MET A 289 0.18 -6.15 -6.73
CA MET A 289 -0.24 -4.75 -6.65
C MET A 289 -1.70 -4.56 -6.17
N TYR A 290 -2.57 -5.53 -6.39
CA TYR A 290 -3.97 -5.46 -5.95
C TYR A 290 -4.12 -5.94 -4.51
N SER A 291 -3.61 -7.14 -4.22
CA SER A 291 -3.89 -7.84 -2.96
C SER A 291 -2.84 -7.64 -1.87
N SER A 292 -1.76 -6.89 -2.12
CA SER A 292 -0.63 -6.68 -1.19
C SER A 292 -0.98 -6.33 0.27
N PRO A 293 -2.10 -5.62 0.60
CA PRO A 293 -2.50 -5.45 2.00
C PRO A 293 -2.81 -6.75 2.75
N GLY A 294 -2.91 -7.88 2.06
CA GLY A 294 -3.02 -9.21 2.66
C GLY A 294 -1.82 -9.59 3.54
N ASP A 295 -0.63 -9.07 3.23
CA ASP A 295 0.56 -9.15 4.08
C ASP A 295 0.59 -7.98 5.08
N PRO A 296 0.66 -8.25 6.39
CA PRO A 296 0.72 -7.18 7.39
C PRO A 296 1.92 -6.24 7.31
N LEU A 297 2.98 -6.59 6.57
CA LEU A 297 4.08 -5.67 6.28
C LEU A 297 3.68 -4.47 5.40
N PHE A 298 2.58 -4.57 4.65
CA PHE A 298 2.02 -3.48 3.84
C PHE A 298 1.91 -2.17 4.64
N TRP A 299 1.41 -2.25 5.87
CA TRP A 299 1.14 -1.09 6.71
C TRP A 299 2.43 -0.37 7.14
N LEU A 300 3.50 -1.13 7.44
CA LEU A 300 4.80 -0.54 7.78
C LEU A 300 5.49 0.03 6.54
N HIS A 301 5.33 -0.65 5.41
CA HIS A 301 5.84 -0.20 4.13
C HIS A 301 5.20 1.14 3.74
N HIS A 302 3.88 1.22 3.66
CA HIS A 302 3.21 2.47 3.31
C HIS A 302 3.37 3.56 4.38
N SER A 303 3.54 3.23 5.67
CA SER A 303 3.90 4.24 6.66
C SER A 303 5.29 4.84 6.41
N MET A 304 6.23 4.10 5.83
CA MET A 304 7.51 4.66 5.40
C MET A 304 7.36 5.48 4.12
N ILE A 305 6.54 5.06 3.14
CA ILE A 305 6.21 5.87 1.95
C ILE A 305 5.64 7.22 2.37
N ASP A 306 4.68 7.20 3.29
CA ASP A 306 4.07 8.41 3.84
C ASP A 306 5.09 9.28 4.60
N HIS A 307 6.03 8.65 5.32
CA HIS A 307 7.12 9.35 5.97
C HIS A 307 8.02 10.07 4.96
N VAL A 308 8.39 9.44 3.83
CA VAL A 308 9.18 10.07 2.76
C VAL A 308 8.46 11.30 2.22
N TRP A 309 7.15 11.20 2.00
CA TRP A 309 6.36 12.34 1.54
C TRP A 309 6.32 13.46 2.57
N ASP A 310 6.04 13.17 3.85
CA ASP A 310 6.09 14.17 4.92
C ASP A 310 7.47 14.84 4.99
N GLN A 311 8.58 14.08 4.99
CA GLN A 311 9.93 14.64 4.97
C GLN A 311 10.15 15.58 3.79
N TRP A 312 9.75 15.17 2.59
CA TRP A 312 9.84 16.00 1.40
C TRP A 312 9.04 17.29 1.57
N GLN A 313 7.80 17.23 2.09
CA GLN A 313 6.98 18.41 2.35
C GLN A 313 7.65 19.33 3.37
N ARG A 314 8.17 18.78 4.48
CA ARG A 314 8.78 19.54 5.58
C ARG A 314 10.06 20.29 5.17
N LYS A 315 10.78 19.85 4.13
CA LYS A 315 11.95 20.59 3.59
C LYS A 315 11.60 22.01 3.11
N ASN A 316 10.40 22.23 2.59
CA ASN A 316 9.89 23.56 2.22
C ASN A 316 8.37 23.61 2.34
N PHE A 317 7.88 23.56 3.59
CA PHE A 317 6.46 23.34 3.86
C PHE A 317 5.56 24.46 3.31
N ALA A 318 6.04 25.72 3.28
CA ALA A 318 5.27 26.85 2.77
C ALA A 318 4.84 26.67 1.29
N VAL A 319 5.67 26.00 0.49
CA VAL A 319 5.39 25.69 -0.91
C VAL A 319 4.79 24.28 -1.04
N ARG A 320 5.44 23.28 -0.44
CA ARG A 320 5.15 21.86 -0.65
C ARG A 320 3.90 21.34 0.07
N SER A 321 3.34 22.11 1.01
CA SER A 321 2.01 21.83 1.58
C SER A 321 0.86 22.02 0.58
N LYS A 322 1.13 22.62 -0.59
CA LYS A 322 0.14 22.86 -1.64
C LYS A 322 0.57 22.30 -3.00
N ASP A 323 1.77 21.73 -3.06
CA ASP A 323 2.30 21.12 -4.27
C ASP A 323 1.65 19.74 -4.43
N ILE A 324 0.80 19.63 -5.45
CA ILE A 324 0.14 18.41 -5.86
C ILE A 324 0.05 18.42 -7.39
N GLY A 325 0.25 17.26 -8.01
CA GLY A 325 0.11 17.10 -9.44
C GLY A 325 0.35 15.67 -9.87
N GLY A 326 -0.09 15.35 -11.08
CA GLY A 326 -0.13 14.00 -11.63
C GLY A 326 -1.47 13.72 -12.31
N PRO A 327 -1.54 12.67 -13.13
CA PRO A 327 -2.77 12.35 -13.84
C PRO A 327 -3.85 11.83 -12.90
N ASP A 328 -5.11 12.05 -13.23
CA ASP A 328 -6.27 11.46 -12.54
C ASP A 328 -6.57 10.03 -13.00
N THR A 329 -5.75 9.49 -13.90
CA THR A 329 -5.95 8.22 -14.57
C THR A 329 -4.64 7.43 -14.52
N MET A 330 -4.72 6.20 -14.00
CA MET A 330 -3.60 5.26 -13.96
C MET A 330 -3.00 5.08 -15.37
N TRP A 331 -1.68 4.98 -15.44
CA TRP A 331 -0.91 4.80 -16.68
C TRP A 331 -1.03 5.94 -17.70
N ALA A 332 -1.63 7.08 -17.37
CA ALA A 332 -1.52 8.25 -18.22
C ALA A 332 -0.14 8.91 -18.09
N TYR A 333 0.21 9.83 -18.99
CA TYR A 333 1.52 10.50 -18.95
C TYR A 333 1.79 11.05 -17.54
N PRO A 334 2.93 10.67 -16.93
CA PRO A 334 4.17 10.17 -17.51
C PRO A 334 4.38 8.66 -17.28
N TYR A 335 3.34 7.96 -16.86
CA TYR A 335 3.30 6.52 -16.60
C TYR A 335 2.74 5.74 -17.81
N ASN A 336 2.72 6.37 -18.99
CA ASN A 336 2.22 5.87 -20.27
C ASN A 336 3.10 4.76 -20.88
N TYR A 337 3.50 3.77 -20.07
CA TYR A 337 4.26 2.59 -20.45
C TYR A 337 3.53 1.72 -21.47
N PHE A 338 2.20 1.82 -21.52
CA PHE A 338 1.33 1.07 -22.41
C PHE A 338 0.70 1.92 -23.53
N GLY A 339 1.20 3.15 -23.71
CA GLY A 339 0.68 4.12 -24.67
C GLY A 339 -0.05 5.29 -24.02
N ASP A 340 -0.34 6.30 -24.81
CA ASP A 340 -0.92 7.55 -24.34
C ASP A 340 -2.40 7.40 -23.96
N ILE A 341 -2.73 7.82 -22.75
CA ILE A 341 -4.09 7.83 -22.20
C ILE A 341 -4.46 9.29 -21.90
N PRO A 342 -5.61 9.80 -22.39
CA PRO A 342 -6.10 11.13 -22.01
C PRO A 342 -6.35 11.22 -20.51
N TYR A 343 -5.97 12.33 -19.90
CA TYR A 343 -6.11 12.54 -18.47
C TYR A 343 -6.29 14.03 -18.13
N LYS A 344 -6.67 14.30 -16.89
CA LYS A 344 -6.58 15.65 -16.29
C LYS A 344 -5.60 15.62 -15.14
N ASN A 345 -4.92 16.74 -14.92
CA ASN A 345 -4.13 16.88 -13.70
C ASN A 345 -5.07 16.99 -12.50
N ILE A 346 -4.75 16.24 -11.45
CA ILE A 346 -5.45 16.38 -10.18
C ILE A 346 -5.18 17.75 -9.54
N THR A 347 -6.01 18.13 -8.60
CA THR A 347 -5.90 19.38 -7.84
C THR A 347 -6.12 19.11 -6.35
N LEU A 348 -5.93 20.13 -5.51
CA LEU A 348 -6.28 20.06 -4.10
C LEU A 348 -7.77 19.75 -3.85
N GLU A 349 -8.64 20.03 -4.83
CA GLU A 349 -10.07 19.77 -4.76
C GLU A 349 -10.48 18.38 -5.29
N THR A 350 -9.53 17.61 -5.84
CA THR A 350 -9.80 16.24 -6.30
C THR A 350 -10.27 15.39 -5.13
N ALA A 351 -11.36 14.64 -5.35
CA ALA A 351 -11.93 13.76 -4.35
C ALA A 351 -11.11 12.46 -4.23
N LEU A 352 -10.93 11.99 -3.00
CA LEU A 352 -10.37 10.68 -2.67
C LEU A 352 -11.51 9.79 -2.21
N ASN A 353 -11.72 8.67 -2.91
CA ASN A 353 -12.87 7.79 -2.70
C ASN A 353 -12.49 6.52 -1.91
N TYR A 354 -13.37 6.12 -0.99
CA TYR A 354 -13.21 4.96 -0.11
C TYR A 354 -14.52 4.18 -0.04
N PRO A 355 -15.00 3.62 -1.16
CA PRO A 355 -16.33 3.01 -1.23
C PRO A 355 -16.51 1.96 -0.13
N LEU A 356 -17.69 1.98 0.51
CA LEU A 356 -18.08 1.10 1.62
C LEU A 356 -17.26 1.24 2.91
N MET A 357 -16.28 2.16 2.95
CA MET A 357 -15.36 2.33 4.09
C MET A 357 -15.44 3.71 4.73
N ALA A 358 -15.47 4.78 3.93
CA ALA A 358 -15.56 6.15 4.43
C ALA A 358 -16.22 7.08 3.39
N ASN A 359 -16.72 8.24 3.85
CA ASN A 359 -17.16 9.29 2.96
C ASN A 359 -15.96 9.85 2.16
N PRO A 360 -16.17 10.29 0.89
CA PRO A 360 -15.13 10.96 0.14
C PRO A 360 -14.58 12.18 0.87
N ILE A 361 -13.26 12.35 0.80
CA ILE A 361 -12.53 13.53 1.29
C ILE A 361 -11.81 14.20 0.13
N LYS A 362 -11.16 15.34 0.35
CA LYS A 362 -10.36 16.00 -0.68
C LYS A 362 -8.88 15.73 -0.49
N VAL A 363 -8.12 15.82 -1.58
CA VAL A 363 -6.65 15.88 -1.54
C VAL A 363 -6.17 16.92 -0.52
N SER A 364 -6.79 18.11 -0.47
CA SER A 364 -6.45 19.18 0.47
C SER A 364 -6.44 18.74 1.93
N ASP A 365 -7.26 17.76 2.31
CA ASP A 365 -7.38 17.27 3.68
C ASP A 365 -6.16 16.42 4.09
N MET A 366 -5.38 15.92 3.13
CA MET A 366 -4.25 15.01 3.34
C MET A 366 -2.87 15.69 3.20
N MET A 367 -2.84 16.99 2.90
CA MET A 367 -1.58 17.68 2.61
C MET A 367 -0.75 18.04 3.85
N ASP A 368 -1.30 17.97 5.07
CA ASP A 368 -0.58 18.26 6.32
C ASP A 368 -0.86 17.19 7.38
N THR A 369 0.16 16.41 7.73
CA THR A 369 0.10 15.38 8.78
C THR A 369 -0.22 15.97 10.17
N GLN A 370 0.01 17.27 10.37
CA GLN A 370 -0.20 18.01 11.62
C GLN A 370 -1.34 19.05 11.51
N GLY A 371 -2.21 18.91 10.51
CA GLY A 371 -3.28 19.86 10.22
C GLY A 371 -4.61 19.19 9.95
N GLY A 372 -5.69 19.86 10.34
CA GLY A 372 -7.06 19.49 9.98
C GLY A 372 -7.49 18.14 10.53
N LEU A 373 -7.75 17.17 9.63
CA LEU A 373 -8.20 15.82 9.99
C LEU A 373 -7.07 14.98 10.61
N LEU A 374 -5.82 15.30 10.29
CA LEU A 374 -4.64 14.56 10.71
C LEU A 374 -3.99 15.23 11.93
N CYS A 375 -3.37 14.43 12.79
CA CYS A 375 -2.62 14.93 13.94
C CYS A 375 -1.54 13.92 14.35
N TYR A 376 -0.52 13.77 13.50
CA TYR A 376 0.64 12.93 13.76
C TYR A 376 1.93 13.50 13.13
N THR A 377 3.07 12.99 13.58
CA THR A 377 4.41 13.27 13.05
C THR A 377 5.23 11.99 13.03
N TYR A 378 6.40 12.04 12.39
CA TYR A 378 7.39 10.97 12.40
C TYR A 378 8.57 11.29 13.33
N ALA A 379 9.20 10.26 13.89
CA ALA A 379 10.43 10.36 14.69
C ALA A 379 11.42 9.24 14.37
#